data_AF-A0A957SQE0-F1
#
_entry.id   AF-A0A957SQE0-F1
#
_cell.length_a   1.000
_cell.length_b   1.000
_cell.length_c   1.000
_cell.angle_alpha   90.00
_cell.angle_beta   90.00
_cell.angle_gamma   90.00
#
_symmetry.space_group_name_H-M   'P 1'
#
loop_
_entity.id
_entity.type
_entity.pdbx_description
1 polymer ?
#
loop_
_entity_poly.entity_id
_entity_poly.type
_entity_poly.pdbx_seq_one_letter_code
_entity_poly.pdbx_strand_id
1 'polypeptide(L)'
;MLEAVTKDQLNTGLEGQIRYRASEANLYAYLFGVKQPIVHTMGYFVAILRERIANFEAPQTNPIIAPDSTDAVSEEVLVEELNAMGGISINDIRKNLSLLNDLMEQDCRSSEARYGVVLDASLITAIDPPEEVESALAAINTAHNQVSSDISLAQAAADQKIVQSKRAVEIETLKAHAEVEPLRAMFEQLTALKDGGAAVLQAYLRNIRMQLYAQAQHVILEERNHD
;
A
#
# COMPACT_ATOMS: atom_id res chain seq x y z
N MET A 1 -28.59 25.09 -10.88
CA MET A 1 -27.66 24.66 -9.82
C MET A 1 -28.45 24.58 -8.53
N LEU A 2 -28.43 23.43 -7.85
CA LEU A 2 -29.09 23.28 -6.57
C LEU A 2 -28.05 23.50 -5.47
N GLU A 3 -28.38 24.31 -4.48
CA GLU A 3 -27.51 24.53 -3.32
C GLU A 3 -27.96 23.66 -2.15
N ALA A 4 -26.99 23.02 -1.48
CA ALA A 4 -27.19 22.30 -0.23
C ALA A 4 -26.04 22.57 0.75
N VAL A 5 -26.30 22.31 2.02
CA VAL A 5 -25.33 22.48 3.10
C VAL A 5 -24.95 21.09 3.62
N THR A 6 -23.65 20.80 3.70
CA THR A 6 -23.16 19.53 4.24
C THR A 6 -23.13 19.52 5.77
N LYS A 7 -22.86 18.36 6.36
CA LYS A 7 -22.67 18.16 7.81
C LYS A 7 -21.68 19.16 8.43
N ASP A 8 -20.65 19.54 7.68
CA ASP A 8 -19.61 20.48 8.11
C ASP A 8 -19.95 21.95 7.83
N GLN A 9 -21.22 22.27 7.56
CA GLN A 9 -21.71 23.62 7.29
C GLN A 9 -21.10 24.27 6.03
N LEU A 10 -20.72 23.45 5.04
CA LEU A 10 -20.21 23.95 3.77
C LEU A 10 -21.33 24.03 2.73
N ASN A 11 -21.43 25.19 2.07
CA ASN A 11 -22.33 25.38 0.94
C ASN A 11 -21.75 24.67 -0.29
N THR A 12 -22.53 23.78 -0.89
CA THR A 12 -22.12 23.00 -2.05
C THR A 12 -23.11 23.13 -3.18
N GLY A 13 -22.58 23.18 -4.40
CA GLY A 13 -23.34 23.11 -5.63
C GLY A 13 -23.57 21.66 -6.03
N LEU A 14 -24.78 21.36 -6.51
CA LEU A 14 -25.14 20.02 -6.96
C LEU A 14 -25.64 20.07 -8.39
N GLU A 15 -25.14 19.12 -9.17
CA GLU A 15 -25.58 18.84 -10.52
C GLU A 15 -25.99 17.38 -10.67
N GLY A 16 -27.04 17.15 -11.45
CA GLY A 16 -27.56 15.82 -11.66
C GLY A 16 -28.67 15.77 -12.70
N GLN A 17 -29.11 14.56 -12.99
CA GLN A 17 -30.17 14.25 -13.93
C GLN A 17 -31.19 13.35 -13.25
N ILE A 18 -32.47 13.64 -13.49
CA ILE A 18 -33.58 12.86 -12.96
C ILE A 18 -34.40 12.34 -14.12
N ARG A 19 -34.67 11.04 -14.12
CA ARG A 19 -35.60 10.39 -15.05
C ARG A 19 -36.87 10.03 -14.29
N TYR A 20 -38.00 10.41 -14.85
CA TYR A 20 -39.30 10.15 -14.25
C TYR A 20 -40.31 9.70 -15.31
N ARG A 21 -41.29 8.92 -14.85
CA ARG A 21 -42.46 8.53 -15.63
C ARG A 21 -43.72 8.64 -14.77
N ALA A 22 -44.88 8.78 -15.41
CA ALA A 22 -46.15 8.64 -14.71
C ALA A 22 -46.36 7.17 -14.31
N SER A 23 -46.86 6.94 -13.09
CA SER A 23 -47.25 5.60 -12.65
C SER A 23 -48.57 5.21 -13.30
N GLU A 24 -48.58 4.12 -14.05
CA GLU A 24 -49.81 3.52 -14.57
C GLU A 24 -50.66 2.93 -13.44
N ALA A 25 -50.03 2.46 -12.37
CA ALA A 25 -50.71 1.88 -11.21
C ALA A 25 -51.42 2.94 -10.36
N ASN A 26 -50.94 4.18 -10.35
CA ASN A 26 -51.50 5.28 -9.56
C ASN A 26 -51.77 6.54 -10.40
N LEU A 27 -52.38 6.35 -11.57
CA LEU A 27 -52.67 7.45 -12.50
C LEU A 27 -53.66 8.47 -11.93
N TYR A 28 -54.52 8.05 -11.00
CA TYR A 28 -55.47 8.94 -10.33
C TYR A 28 -54.77 10.05 -9.55
N ALA A 29 -53.72 9.72 -8.78
CA ALA A 29 -52.95 10.72 -8.05
C ALA A 29 -52.23 11.71 -8.99
N TYR A 30 -51.77 11.22 -10.14
CA TYR A 30 -51.11 12.05 -11.15
C TYR A 30 -52.08 13.04 -11.83
N LEU A 31 -53.28 12.59 -12.21
CA LEU A 31 -54.24 13.42 -12.95
C LEU A 31 -55.07 14.33 -12.04
N PHE A 32 -55.47 13.84 -10.88
CA PHE A 32 -56.48 14.49 -10.03
C PHE A 32 -55.99 14.81 -8.62
N GLY A 33 -54.90 14.20 -8.17
CA GLY A 33 -54.38 14.42 -6.81
C GLY A 33 -53.86 15.84 -6.61
N VAL A 34 -53.05 16.33 -7.56
CA VAL A 34 -52.40 17.65 -7.45
C VAL A 34 -52.34 18.33 -8.82
N LYS A 35 -52.47 19.66 -8.86
CA LYS A 35 -52.50 20.45 -10.10
C LYS A 35 -51.22 20.33 -10.95
N GLN A 36 -50.05 20.18 -10.32
CA GLN A 36 -48.74 20.11 -10.99
C GLN A 36 -47.85 19.02 -10.35
N PRO A 37 -48.16 17.73 -10.58
CA PRO A 37 -47.52 16.62 -9.86
C PRO A 37 -46.00 16.57 -10.02
N ILE A 38 -45.47 16.96 -11.19
CA ILE A 38 -44.03 17.00 -11.46
C ILE A 38 -43.33 18.03 -10.56
N VAL A 39 -43.87 19.24 -10.43
CA VAL A 39 -43.26 20.30 -9.61
C VAL A 39 -43.22 19.89 -8.14
N HIS A 40 -44.29 19.26 -7.64
CA HIS A 40 -44.33 18.76 -6.27
C HIS A 40 -43.36 17.60 -6.03
N THR A 41 -43.23 16.70 -7.01
CA THR A 41 -42.25 15.60 -6.96
C THR A 41 -40.82 16.14 -6.95
N MET A 42 -40.52 17.14 -7.77
CA MET A 42 -39.21 17.82 -7.78
C MET A 42 -38.93 18.54 -6.45
N GLY A 43 -39.92 19.23 -5.88
CA GLY A 43 -39.78 19.85 -4.56
C GLY A 43 -39.54 18.84 -3.44
N TYR A 44 -40.23 17.70 -3.49
CA TYR A 44 -40.03 16.58 -2.57
C TYR A 44 -38.63 15.98 -2.70
N PHE A 45 -38.17 15.75 -3.93
CA PHE A 45 -36.83 15.25 -4.22
C PHE A 45 -35.75 16.18 -3.66
N VAL A 46 -35.86 17.49 -3.92
CA VAL A 46 -34.91 18.49 -3.42
C VAL A 46 -34.86 18.52 -1.89
N ALA A 47 -36.00 18.35 -1.22
CA ALA A 47 -36.05 18.32 0.24
C ALA A 47 -35.30 17.11 0.82
N ILE A 48 -35.56 15.90 0.29
CA ILE A 48 -34.85 14.68 0.71
C ILE A 48 -33.35 14.81 0.41
N LEU A 49 -33.00 15.28 -0.79
CA LEU A 49 -31.60 15.41 -1.19
C LEU A 49 -30.83 16.31 -0.23
N ARG A 50 -31.41 17.46 0.14
CA ARG A 50 -30.80 18.37 1.13
C ARG A 50 -30.65 17.74 2.51
N GLU A 51 -31.69 17.08 3.00
CA GLU A 51 -31.64 16.36 4.28
C GLU A 51 -30.53 15.30 4.28
N ARG A 52 -30.41 14.56 3.18
CA ARG A 52 -29.46 13.46 3.05
C ARG A 52 -28.03 13.94 2.91
N ILE A 53 -27.78 15.04 2.21
CA ILE A 53 -26.44 15.66 2.14
C ILE A 53 -26.02 16.24 3.50
N ALA A 54 -26.96 16.81 4.25
CA ALA A 54 -26.69 17.32 5.60
C ALA A 54 -26.34 16.19 6.59
N ASN A 55 -26.98 15.02 6.44
CA ASN A 55 -26.81 13.86 7.34
C ASN A 55 -25.94 12.74 6.75
N PHE A 56 -25.25 12.97 5.63
CA PHE A 56 -24.48 11.93 4.97
C PHE A 56 -23.29 11.50 5.84
N GLU A 57 -23.13 10.20 6.00
CA GLU A 57 -21.97 9.60 6.65
C GLU A 57 -21.50 8.44 5.78
N ALA A 58 -20.23 8.46 5.38
CA ALA A 58 -19.67 7.34 4.67
C ALA A 58 -19.79 6.08 5.54
N PRO A 59 -20.18 4.92 4.98
CA PRO A 59 -20.05 3.68 5.72
C PRO A 59 -18.58 3.56 6.11
N GLN A 60 -18.30 3.65 7.40
CA GLN A 60 -16.99 3.39 7.96
C GLN A 60 -16.59 2.01 7.44
N THR A 61 -15.59 1.95 6.58
CA THR A 61 -14.91 0.69 6.29
C THR A 61 -14.22 0.32 7.59
N ASN A 62 -14.96 -0.26 8.53
CA ASN A 62 -14.37 -0.92 9.68
C ASN A 62 -13.48 -1.99 9.05
N PRO A 63 -12.14 -1.92 9.16
CA PRO A 63 -11.33 -3.06 8.82
C PRO A 63 -11.83 -4.16 9.74
N ILE A 64 -12.48 -5.16 9.15
CA ILE A 64 -12.89 -6.35 9.86
C ILE A 64 -11.60 -6.91 10.46
N ILE A 65 -11.46 -6.76 11.77
CA ILE A 65 -10.48 -7.48 12.57
C ILE A 65 -10.83 -8.95 12.38
N ALA A 66 -10.22 -9.58 11.39
CA ALA A 66 -10.09 -11.03 11.36
C ALA A 66 -9.14 -11.39 12.51
N PRO A 67 -9.59 -12.12 13.54
CA PRO A 67 -8.72 -12.53 14.62
C PRO A 67 -8.02 -13.81 14.17
N ASP A 68 -6.90 -13.69 13.46
CA ASP A 68 -5.79 -14.67 13.47
C ASP A 68 -4.75 -14.34 12.40
N SER A 69 -3.80 -13.46 12.74
CA SER A 69 -2.41 -13.63 12.35
C SER A 69 -1.56 -12.60 13.10
N THR A 70 -0.98 -13.05 14.21
CA THR A 70 0.13 -12.39 14.89
C THR A 70 1.37 -12.53 14.01
N ASP A 71 1.53 -11.67 13.02
CA ASP A 71 2.84 -11.31 12.45
C ASP A 71 2.69 -10.16 11.44
N ALA A 72 3.51 -9.13 11.63
CA ALA A 72 3.53 -7.85 10.91
C ALA A 72 2.27 -7.00 11.10
N VAL A 73 2.39 -5.96 11.94
CA VAL A 73 1.54 -4.77 11.87
C VAL A 73 1.73 -4.18 10.47
N SER A 74 0.84 -4.52 9.54
CA SER A 74 0.81 -3.92 8.21
C SER A 74 0.45 -2.45 8.36
N GLU A 75 1.39 -1.58 8.01
CA GLU A 75 1.32 -0.11 8.08
C GLU A 75 0.12 0.50 7.34
N GLU A 76 -0.58 -0.27 6.50
CA GLU A 76 -1.85 0.13 5.86
C GLU A 76 -2.92 0.56 6.89
N VAL A 77 -2.91 -0.02 8.11
CA VAL A 77 -3.87 0.31 9.17
C VAL A 77 -3.66 1.74 9.72
N LEU A 78 -2.41 2.23 9.78
CA LEU A 78 -2.11 3.58 10.27
C LEU A 78 -2.46 4.67 9.24
N VAL A 79 -2.43 4.33 7.95
CA VAL A 79 -2.79 5.25 6.85
C VAL A 79 -4.30 5.40 6.71
N GLU A 80 -5.08 4.35 7.02
CA GLU A 80 -6.55 4.44 7.10
C GLU A 80 -7.05 5.21 8.33
N GLU A 81 -6.37 5.11 9.48
CA GLU A 81 -6.73 5.89 10.68
C GLU A 81 -6.56 7.41 10.48
N LEU A 82 -5.61 7.83 9.65
CA LEU A 82 -5.47 9.24 9.24
C LEU A 82 -6.56 9.68 8.25
N ASN A 83 -7.08 8.76 7.42
CA ASN A 83 -8.24 9.02 6.57
C ASN A 83 -9.53 9.17 7.38
N ALA A 84 -9.66 8.42 8.49
CA ALA A 84 -10.80 8.52 9.40
C ALA A 84 -10.84 9.84 10.19
N MET A 85 -9.70 10.53 10.34
CA MET A 85 -9.58 11.75 11.15
C MET A 85 -9.83 13.06 10.38
N GLY A 86 -9.96 13.03 9.04
CA GLY A 86 -9.92 14.28 8.24
C GLY A 86 -10.75 14.30 6.95
N GLY A 87 -11.68 13.37 6.76
CA GLY A 87 -12.58 13.40 5.61
C GLY A 87 -13.61 14.52 5.75
N ILE A 88 -13.36 15.68 5.13
CA ILE A 88 -14.42 16.69 4.92
C ILE A 88 -15.63 15.97 4.30
N SER A 89 -16.83 16.17 4.84
CA SER A 89 -18.09 15.56 4.40
C SER A 89 -18.28 15.59 2.87
N ILE A 90 -17.74 16.59 2.17
CA ILE A 90 -17.74 16.69 0.71
C ILE A 90 -16.95 15.56 0.04
N ASN A 91 -15.76 15.22 0.57
CA ASN A 91 -14.92 14.16 0.03
C ASN A 91 -15.58 12.78 0.23
N ASP A 92 -16.26 12.60 1.36
CA ASP A 92 -17.00 11.39 1.67
C ASP A 92 -18.18 11.18 0.72
N ILE A 93 -18.94 12.24 0.44
CA ILE A 93 -20.04 12.18 -0.54
C ILE A 93 -19.46 11.96 -1.94
N ARG A 94 -18.35 12.61 -2.31
CA ARG A 94 -17.69 12.43 -3.62
C ARG A 94 -17.24 10.98 -3.85
N LYS A 95 -16.62 10.36 -2.84
CA LYS A 95 -16.19 8.96 -2.91
C LYS A 95 -17.38 8.00 -2.99
N ASN A 96 -18.49 8.32 -2.30
CA ASN A 96 -19.65 7.44 -2.15
C ASN A 96 -20.90 7.95 -2.89
N LEU A 97 -20.72 8.59 -4.05
CA LEU A 97 -21.84 9.16 -4.82
C LEU A 97 -22.85 8.10 -5.28
N SER A 98 -22.38 6.89 -5.58
CA SER A 98 -23.24 5.75 -5.92
C SER A 98 -24.21 5.41 -4.78
N LEU A 99 -23.69 5.36 -3.55
CA LEU A 99 -24.49 5.04 -2.37
C LEU A 99 -25.55 6.12 -2.12
N LEU A 100 -25.20 7.39 -2.32
CA LEU A 100 -26.17 8.48 -2.23
C LEU A 100 -27.30 8.32 -3.27
N ASN A 101 -26.97 7.93 -4.51
CA ASN A 101 -27.97 7.69 -5.56
C ASN A 101 -28.92 6.53 -5.19
N ASP A 102 -28.40 5.44 -4.63
CA ASP A 102 -29.21 4.30 -4.19
C ASP A 102 -30.17 4.68 -3.06
N LEU A 103 -29.69 5.46 -2.08
CA LEU A 103 -30.52 6.00 -1.00
C LEU A 103 -31.61 6.95 -1.52
N MET A 104 -31.26 7.82 -2.48
CA MET A 104 -32.23 8.70 -3.13
C MET A 104 -33.35 7.91 -3.80
N GLU A 105 -33.01 6.85 -4.52
CA GLU A 105 -33.99 5.98 -5.20
C GLU A 105 -34.92 5.31 -4.19
N GLN A 106 -34.38 4.83 -3.07
CA GLN A 106 -35.16 4.20 -2.01
C GLN A 106 -36.16 5.17 -1.36
N ASP A 107 -35.71 6.36 -0.94
CA ASP A 107 -36.57 7.33 -0.26
C ASP A 107 -37.63 7.94 -1.19
N CYS A 108 -37.25 8.15 -2.44
CA CYS A 108 -38.14 8.71 -3.45
C CYS A 108 -39.20 7.73 -3.96
N ARG A 109 -39.14 6.43 -3.62
CA ARG A 109 -40.17 5.44 -3.97
C ARG A 109 -41.56 5.86 -3.49
N SER A 110 -41.62 6.59 -2.38
CA SER A 110 -42.85 7.15 -1.82
C SER A 110 -43.54 8.23 -2.68
N SER A 111 -42.85 8.79 -3.68
CA SER A 111 -43.43 9.76 -4.62
C SER A 111 -44.52 9.15 -5.50
N GLU A 112 -44.42 7.86 -5.82
CA GLU A 112 -45.41 7.14 -6.63
C GLU A 112 -46.78 7.12 -5.95
N ALA A 113 -46.82 6.79 -4.65
CA ALA A 113 -48.06 6.73 -3.90
C ALA A 113 -48.70 8.13 -3.69
N ARG A 114 -47.87 9.17 -3.52
CA ARG A 114 -48.34 10.53 -3.20
C ARG A 114 -48.74 11.35 -4.42
N TYR A 115 -47.95 11.29 -5.48
CA TYR A 115 -48.09 12.17 -6.66
C TYR A 115 -48.35 11.41 -7.96
N GLY A 116 -48.34 10.06 -7.93
CA GLY A 116 -48.52 9.25 -9.14
C GLY A 116 -47.35 9.33 -10.12
N VAL A 117 -46.16 9.74 -9.66
CA VAL A 117 -44.92 9.85 -10.45
C VAL A 117 -43.91 8.86 -9.90
N VAL A 118 -43.30 8.06 -10.79
CA VAL A 118 -42.16 7.19 -10.46
C VAL A 118 -40.88 7.86 -10.90
N LEU A 119 -39.90 7.95 -10.01
CA LEU A 119 -38.53 8.32 -10.37
C LEU A 119 -37.79 7.03 -10.75
N ASP A 120 -37.48 6.85 -12.03
CA ASP A 120 -36.78 5.66 -12.54
C ASP A 120 -35.28 5.72 -12.27
N ALA A 121 -34.70 6.92 -12.21
CA ALA A 121 -33.32 7.13 -11.83
C ALA A 121 -33.11 8.56 -11.32
N SER A 122 -32.39 8.68 -10.20
CA SER A 122 -31.83 9.93 -9.71
C SER A 122 -30.31 9.82 -9.78
N LEU A 123 -29.71 10.39 -10.81
CA LEU A 123 -28.26 10.37 -10.99
C LEU A 123 -27.68 11.74 -10.61
N ILE A 124 -27.07 11.83 -9.44
CA ILE A 124 -26.23 12.97 -9.09
C ILE A 124 -24.89 12.78 -9.80
N THR A 125 -24.43 13.78 -10.55
CA THR A 125 -23.25 13.69 -11.42
C THR A 125 -22.05 14.43 -10.86
N ALA A 126 -22.29 15.57 -10.19
CA ALA A 126 -21.21 16.38 -9.62
C ALA A 126 -21.65 17.05 -8.32
N ILE A 127 -20.68 17.19 -7.42
CA ILE A 127 -20.78 17.96 -6.18
C ILE A 127 -19.59 18.90 -6.15
N ASP A 128 -19.91 20.18 -6.32
CA ASP A 128 -18.91 21.22 -6.43
C ASP A 128 -18.74 21.89 -5.06
N PRO A 129 -17.55 21.73 -4.42
CA PRO A 129 -17.21 22.51 -3.24
C PRO A 129 -17.05 24.00 -3.57
N PRO A 130 -17.08 24.89 -2.57
CA PRO A 130 -16.71 26.29 -2.76
C PRO A 130 -15.20 26.39 -3.08
N GLU A 131 -14.81 27.40 -3.89
CA GLU A 131 -13.46 27.52 -4.46
C GLU A 131 -12.34 27.50 -3.41
N GLU A 132 -12.55 28.15 -2.26
CA GLU A 132 -11.59 28.18 -1.15
C GLU A 132 -11.30 26.77 -0.60
N VAL A 133 -12.34 25.94 -0.49
CA VAL A 133 -12.24 24.56 0.01
C VAL A 133 -11.67 23.64 -1.07
N GLU A 134 -12.03 23.86 -2.34
CA GLU A 134 -11.46 23.09 -3.45
C GLU A 134 -9.94 23.26 -3.53
N SER A 135 -9.46 24.50 -3.44
CA SER A 135 -8.03 24.82 -3.43
C SER A 135 -7.31 24.17 -2.23
N ALA A 136 -7.90 24.26 -1.03
CA ALA A 136 -7.35 23.64 0.17
C ALA A 136 -7.28 22.11 0.03
N LEU A 137 -8.34 21.46 -0.46
CA LEU A 137 -8.37 20.02 -0.71
C LEU A 137 -7.32 19.60 -1.75
N ALA A 138 -7.15 20.37 -2.82
CA ALA A 138 -6.12 20.10 -3.83
C ALA A 138 -4.69 20.21 -3.25
N ALA A 139 -4.44 21.23 -2.41
CA ALA A 139 -3.17 21.39 -1.72
C ALA A 139 -2.90 20.24 -0.74
N ILE A 140 -3.90 19.85 0.06
CA ILE A 140 -3.80 18.71 1.00
C ILE A 140 -3.51 17.41 0.24
N ASN A 141 -4.25 17.12 -0.83
CA ASN A 141 -4.04 15.91 -1.63
C ASN A 141 -2.65 15.89 -2.27
N THR A 142 -2.16 17.04 -2.75
CA THR A 142 -0.81 17.14 -3.31
C THR A 142 0.25 16.88 -2.23
N ALA A 143 0.11 17.49 -1.05
CA ALA A 143 1.01 17.28 0.07
C ALA A 143 0.98 15.82 0.57
N HIS A 144 -0.21 15.21 0.65
CA HIS A 144 -0.38 13.83 1.06
C HIS A 144 0.27 12.85 0.08
N ASN A 145 0.06 13.06 -1.23
CA ASN A 145 0.69 12.24 -2.26
C ASN A 145 2.22 12.40 -2.25
N GLN A 146 2.72 13.61 -2.01
CA GLN A 146 4.15 13.88 -1.86
C GLN A 146 4.74 13.13 -0.65
N VAL A 147 4.11 13.26 0.52
CA VAL A 147 4.55 12.57 1.75
C VAL A 147 4.50 11.05 1.57
N SER A 148 3.44 10.52 0.97
CA SER A 148 3.31 9.08 0.72
C SER A 148 4.39 8.56 -0.25
N SER A 149 4.74 9.36 -1.27
CA SER A 149 5.85 9.05 -2.17
C SER A 149 7.20 9.06 -1.44
N ASP A 150 7.46 10.07 -0.61
CA ASP A 150 8.72 10.19 0.13
C ASP A 150 8.89 9.07 1.16
N ILE A 151 7.81 8.68 1.86
CA ILE A 151 7.79 7.52 2.75
C ILE A 151 8.11 6.24 1.99
N SER A 152 7.48 6.03 0.83
CA SER A 152 7.72 4.83 0.00
C SER A 152 9.18 4.74 -0.46
N LEU A 153 9.78 5.86 -0.86
CA LEU A 153 11.19 5.93 -1.24
C LEU A 153 12.12 5.67 -0.06
N ALA A 154 11.85 6.26 1.10
CA ALA A 154 12.62 6.06 2.32
C ALA A 154 12.58 4.59 2.77
N GLN A 155 11.40 3.97 2.70
CA GLN A 155 11.20 2.57 3.04
C GLN A 155 11.97 1.64 2.10
N ALA A 156 11.87 1.84 0.79
CA ALA A 156 12.63 1.06 -0.19
C ALA A 156 14.15 1.19 0.02
N ALA A 157 14.63 2.39 0.37
CA ALA A 157 16.04 2.61 0.69
C ALA A 157 16.47 1.90 1.99
N ALA A 158 15.60 1.86 3.00
CA ALA A 158 15.84 1.13 4.25
C ALA A 158 15.89 -0.38 4.00
N ASP A 159 14.93 -0.93 3.26
CA ASP A 159 14.89 -2.35 2.90
C ASP A 159 16.12 -2.77 2.11
N GLN A 160 16.52 -1.95 1.13
CA GLN A 160 17.75 -2.21 0.37
C GLN A 160 18.98 -2.24 1.27
N LYS A 161 19.11 -1.29 2.22
CA LYS A 161 20.21 -1.28 3.19
C LYS A 161 20.19 -2.52 4.08
N ILE A 162 19.04 -2.95 4.57
CA ILE A 162 18.92 -4.16 5.40
C ILE A 162 19.39 -5.39 4.62
N VAL A 163 18.96 -5.54 3.36
CA VAL A 163 19.39 -6.66 2.51
C VAL A 163 20.89 -6.61 2.24
N GLN A 164 21.45 -5.42 1.97
CA GLN A 164 22.89 -5.23 1.78
C GLN A 164 23.69 -5.57 3.04
N SER A 165 23.22 -5.14 4.22
CA SER A 165 23.87 -5.43 5.50
C SER A 165 23.87 -6.94 5.79
N LYS A 166 22.77 -7.65 5.53
CA LYS A 166 22.71 -9.11 5.68
C LYS A 166 23.74 -9.81 4.78
N ARG A 167 23.77 -9.44 3.49
CA ARG A 167 24.75 -9.98 2.53
C ARG A 167 26.19 -9.66 2.93
N ALA A 168 26.45 -8.47 3.46
CA ALA A 168 27.79 -8.09 3.92
C ALA A 168 28.25 -8.97 5.09
N VAL A 169 27.36 -9.24 6.05
CA VAL A 169 27.66 -10.17 7.16
C VAL A 169 27.92 -11.57 6.64
N GLU A 170 27.10 -12.09 5.71
CA GLU A 170 27.32 -13.40 5.10
C GLU A 170 28.69 -13.48 4.41
N ILE A 171 29.07 -12.47 3.63
CA ILE A 171 30.38 -12.41 2.96
C ILE A 171 31.52 -12.41 3.98
N GLU A 172 31.42 -11.60 5.03
CA GLU A 172 32.49 -11.52 6.04
C GLU A 172 32.64 -12.84 6.81
N THR A 173 31.52 -13.50 7.14
CA THR A 173 31.55 -14.82 7.78
C THR A 173 32.19 -15.88 6.88
N LEU A 174 31.85 -15.90 5.58
CA LEU A 174 32.47 -16.81 4.61
C LEU A 174 33.96 -16.53 4.44
N LYS A 175 34.36 -15.26 4.41
CA LYS A 175 35.76 -14.85 4.33
C LYS A 175 36.55 -15.30 5.56
N ALA A 176 36.01 -15.12 6.76
CA ALA A 176 36.63 -15.60 7.99
C ALA A 176 36.81 -17.14 7.98
N HIS A 177 35.83 -17.89 7.48
CA HIS A 177 35.99 -19.34 7.31
C HIS A 177 37.07 -19.70 6.30
N ALA A 178 37.11 -19.02 5.15
CA ALA A 178 38.10 -19.24 4.10
C ALA A 178 39.54 -18.92 4.55
N GLU A 179 39.73 -17.96 5.45
CA GLU A 179 41.06 -17.64 6.02
C GLU A 179 41.55 -18.73 7.00
N VAL A 180 40.64 -19.37 7.75
CA VAL A 180 40.98 -20.42 8.73
C VAL A 180 41.22 -21.77 8.07
N GLU A 181 40.55 -22.07 6.97
CA GLU A 181 40.62 -23.34 6.25
C GLU A 181 42.07 -23.78 5.88
N PRO A 182 42.92 -22.93 5.26
CA PRO A 182 44.29 -23.32 4.94
C PRO A 182 45.16 -23.54 6.19
N LEU A 183 44.92 -22.78 7.27
CA LEU A 183 45.63 -22.99 8.54
C LEU A 183 45.29 -24.35 9.13
N ARG A 184 44.02 -24.75 9.06
CA ARG A 184 43.55 -26.05 9.54
C ARG A 184 44.11 -27.19 8.68
N ALA A 185 44.10 -27.05 7.36
CA ALA A 185 44.71 -28.02 6.45
C ALA A 185 46.22 -28.19 6.70
N MET A 186 46.95 -27.09 6.93
CA MET A 186 48.38 -27.14 7.26
C MET A 186 48.62 -27.81 8.62
N PHE A 187 47.80 -27.51 9.62
CA PHE A 187 47.86 -28.16 10.93
C PHE A 187 47.63 -29.67 10.83
N GLU A 188 46.65 -30.12 10.05
CA GLU A 188 46.40 -31.54 9.81
C GLU A 188 47.60 -32.22 9.13
N GLN A 189 48.19 -31.58 8.11
CA GLN A 189 49.41 -32.08 7.46
C GLN A 189 50.60 -32.20 8.43
N LEU A 190 50.82 -31.17 9.25
CA LEU A 190 51.90 -31.19 10.25
C LEU A 190 51.66 -32.24 11.33
N THR A 191 50.41 -32.45 11.75
CA THR A 191 50.04 -33.48 12.72
C THR A 191 50.27 -34.89 12.16
N ALA A 192 49.82 -35.14 10.92
CA ALA A 192 50.08 -36.40 10.24
C ALA A 192 51.59 -36.68 10.08
N LEU A 193 52.38 -35.64 9.81
CA LEU A 193 53.84 -35.76 9.72
C LEU A 193 54.49 -36.08 11.08
N LYS A 194 53.98 -35.48 12.16
CA LYS A 194 54.43 -35.73 13.54
C LYS A 194 54.16 -37.18 13.95
N ASP A 195 52.98 -37.70 13.63
CA ASP A 195 52.58 -39.07 13.96
C ASP A 195 53.42 -40.11 13.19
N GLY A 196 53.93 -39.76 12.01
CA GLY A 196 54.87 -40.59 11.23
C GLY A 196 56.26 -40.78 11.88
N GLY A 197 56.60 -40.03 12.93
CA GLY A 197 57.87 -40.15 13.65
C GLY A 197 59.07 -39.42 13.01
N ALA A 198 60.18 -39.32 13.75
CA ALA A 198 61.33 -38.45 13.42
C ALA A 198 62.05 -38.79 12.10
N ALA A 199 61.92 -40.01 11.58
CA ALA A 199 62.57 -40.45 10.35
C ALA A 199 61.86 -40.00 9.06
N VAL A 200 60.56 -39.67 9.13
CA VAL A 200 59.74 -39.34 7.95
C VAL A 200 60.16 -38.02 7.31
N LEU A 201 60.56 -37.04 8.12
CA LEU A 201 61.05 -35.75 7.61
C LEU A 201 62.33 -35.91 6.77
N GLN A 202 63.26 -36.75 7.22
CA GLN A 202 64.49 -37.03 6.48
C GLN A 202 64.20 -37.80 5.18
N ALA A 203 63.27 -38.75 5.21
CA ALA A 203 62.84 -39.48 4.03
C ALA A 203 62.15 -38.55 2.99
N TYR A 204 61.31 -37.62 3.45
CA TYR A 204 60.65 -36.63 2.60
C TYR A 204 61.65 -35.67 1.93
N LEU A 205 62.58 -35.10 2.70
CA LEU A 205 63.64 -34.24 2.17
C LEU A 205 64.53 -34.98 1.15
N ARG A 206 64.81 -36.27 1.41
CA ARG A 206 65.56 -37.12 0.47
C ARG A 206 64.79 -37.32 -0.84
N ASN A 207 63.49 -37.60 -0.77
CA ASN A 207 62.65 -37.83 -1.95
C ASN A 207 62.47 -36.55 -2.79
N ILE A 208 62.26 -35.39 -2.15
CA ILE A 208 62.19 -34.10 -2.85
C ILE A 208 63.53 -33.75 -3.50
N ARG A 209 64.65 -33.93 -2.79
CA ARG A 209 65.98 -33.71 -3.36
C ARG A 209 66.19 -34.57 -4.59
N MET A 210 65.82 -35.85 -4.55
CA MET A 210 65.90 -36.75 -5.70
C MET A 210 65.06 -36.25 -6.88
N GLN A 211 63.83 -35.75 -6.65
CA GLN A 211 62.99 -35.19 -7.72
C GLN A 211 63.54 -33.86 -8.29
N LEU A 212 64.01 -32.95 -7.44
CA LEU A 212 64.65 -31.71 -7.86
C LEU A 212 65.93 -31.98 -8.64
N TYR A 213 66.76 -32.94 -8.21
CA TYR A 213 67.96 -33.34 -8.94
C TYR A 213 67.63 -34.02 -10.27
N ALA A 214 66.49 -34.69 -10.40
CA ALA A 214 66.04 -35.24 -11.68
C ALA A 214 65.57 -34.17 -12.67
N GLN A 215 65.09 -33.02 -12.20
CA GLN A 215 64.61 -31.91 -13.02
C GLN A 215 65.66 -30.82 -13.28
N ALA A 216 66.71 -30.72 -12.45
CA ALA A 216 67.75 -29.71 -12.56
C ALA A 216 68.81 -30.10 -13.60
N GLN A 217 69.04 -29.23 -14.60
CA GLN A 217 70.09 -29.41 -15.63
C GLN A 217 71.50 -29.03 -15.14
N HIS A 218 71.60 -28.18 -14.12
CA HIS A 218 72.87 -27.80 -13.50
C HIS A 218 72.71 -27.68 -11.98
N VAL A 219 73.65 -28.25 -11.23
CA VAL A 219 73.71 -28.20 -9.77
C VAL A 219 74.98 -27.47 -9.36
N ILE A 220 74.83 -26.37 -8.62
CA ILE A 220 75.96 -25.62 -8.04
C ILE A 220 76.05 -26.03 -6.57
N LEU A 221 77.15 -26.69 -6.20
CA LEU A 221 77.45 -27.09 -4.82
C LEU A 221 78.44 -26.09 -4.23
N GLU A 222 78.06 -25.42 -3.14
CA GLU A 222 79.03 -24.67 -2.33
C GLU A 222 79.92 -25.65 -1.56
N GLU A 223 81.22 -25.39 -1.60
CA GLU A 223 82.26 -26.20 -0.97
C GLU A 223 82.24 -25.98 0.55
N ARG A 224 81.98 -27.05 1.31
CA ARG A 224 81.92 -27.02 2.77
C ARG A 224 83.35 -27.12 3.30
N ASN A 225 83.94 -25.98 3.64
CA ASN A 225 85.28 -25.94 4.25
C ASN A 225 85.32 -26.76 5.54
N HIS A 226 86.31 -27.64 5.61
CA HIS A 226 86.67 -28.48 6.74
C HIS A 226 87.82 -27.77 7.48
N ASP A 227 87.59 -27.41 8.74
CA ASP A 227 88.62 -27.35 9.78
C ASP A 227 88.23 -28.37 10.87
#